data_AF-A0A1Y3MZN0-F1
#
_entry.id   AF-A0A1Y3MZN0-F1
#
_cell.length_a   1.000
_cell.length_b   1.000
_cell.length_c   1.000
_cell.angle_alpha   90.00
_cell.angle_beta   90.00
_cell.angle_gamma   90.00
#
_symmetry.space_group_name_H-M   'P 1'
#
loop_
_entity.id
_entity.type
_entity.pdbx_description
1 polymer ?
#
loop_
_entity_poly.entity_id
_entity_poly.type
_entity_poly.pdbx_seq_one_letter_code
_entity_poly.pdbx_strand_id
1 'polypeptide(L)'
;FNLINNINVKETNEKIEKWRIENQALIAANIAKQMNEEKAIAYRLGKEKEEKLRRKEAYLQLAKDEERAKEEEQNDLINTLASSNQSANEILKAKRTNKKKELFIEFDDINKNDPNLYNVEEDDEELEGMFDPMDYTYLDMDISSKLKYPYNDV
;
A
#
# COMPACT_ATOMS: atom_id res chain seq x y z
N PHE A 1 65.22 -13.87 10.06
CA PHE A 1 64.25 -12.76 9.94
C PHE A 1 63.28 -12.74 11.12
N ASN A 2 62.48 -13.80 11.38
CA ASN A 2 61.55 -13.84 12.53
C ASN A 2 62.23 -13.76 13.91
N LEU A 3 63.40 -14.39 14.07
CA LEU A 3 64.21 -14.33 15.30
C LEU A 3 64.91 -12.97 15.51
N ILE A 4 65.12 -12.20 14.44
CA ILE A 4 65.77 -10.87 14.48
C ILE A 4 64.76 -9.78 14.84
N ASN A 5 63.48 -9.99 14.51
CA ASN A 5 62.39 -9.03 14.73
C ASN A 5 61.53 -9.33 15.98
N ASN A 6 61.88 -10.33 16.80
CA ASN A 6 61.08 -10.75 17.97
C ASN A 6 59.59 -10.98 17.65
N ILE A 7 59.26 -11.45 16.44
CA ILE A 7 57.87 -11.68 16.03
C ILE A 7 57.44 -13.05 16.56
N ASN A 8 56.54 -13.05 17.54
CA ASN A 8 55.94 -14.27 18.06
C ASN A 8 54.84 -14.76 17.10
N VAL A 9 55.24 -15.58 16.13
CA VAL A 9 54.36 -16.10 15.06
C VAL A 9 53.19 -16.90 15.63
N LYS A 10 53.43 -17.65 16.71
CA LYS A 10 52.40 -18.50 17.33
C LYS A 10 51.28 -17.67 17.95
N GLU A 11 51.62 -16.66 18.76
CA GLU A 11 50.63 -15.76 19.38
C GLU A 11 49.86 -14.93 18.33
N THR A 12 50.54 -14.50 17.26
CA THR A 12 49.89 -13.78 16.16
C THR A 12 48.87 -14.67 15.44
N ASN A 13 49.22 -15.94 15.17
CA ASN A 13 48.30 -16.89 14.55
C ASN A 13 47.11 -17.24 15.45
N GLU A 14 47.32 -17.39 16.76
CA GLU A 14 46.24 -17.61 17.73
C GLU A 14 45.27 -16.41 17.77
N LYS A 15 45.81 -15.17 17.72
CA LYS A 15 44.98 -13.97 17.60
C LYS A 15 44.21 -13.96 16.29
N ILE A 16 44.84 -14.25 15.15
CA ILE A 16 44.18 -14.30 13.84
C ILE A 16 43.02 -15.29 13.85
N GLU A 17 43.22 -16.49 14.42
CA GLU A 17 42.16 -17.51 14.47
C GLU A 17 41.02 -17.08 15.39
N LYS A 18 41.32 -16.46 16.53
CA LYS A 18 40.30 -15.88 17.41
C LYS A 18 39.49 -14.80 16.69
N TRP A 19 40.16 -13.87 16.01
CA TRP A 19 39.50 -12.84 15.20
C TRP A 19 38.65 -13.43 14.07
N ARG A 20 39.10 -14.52 13.44
CA ARG A 20 38.36 -15.21 12.38
C ARG A 20 37.03 -15.77 12.91
N ILE A 21 37.06 -16.44 14.06
CA ILE A 21 35.87 -17.02 14.70
C ILE A 21 34.92 -15.92 15.16
N GLU A 22 35.44 -14.89 15.82
CA GLU A 22 34.63 -13.75 16.29
C GLU A 22 33.98 -13.00 15.12
N ASN A 23 34.73 -12.73 14.05
CA ASN A 23 34.20 -12.07 12.87
C ASN A 23 33.14 -12.93 12.16
N GLN A 24 33.34 -14.24 12.08
CA GLN A 24 32.32 -15.16 11.53
C GLN A 24 31.02 -15.10 12.34
N ALA A 25 31.11 -15.06 13.68
CA ALA A 25 29.95 -14.93 14.54
C ALA A 25 29.25 -13.56 14.36
N LEU A 26 30.02 -12.47 14.23
CA LEU A 26 29.47 -11.14 13.98
C LEU A 26 28.76 -11.04 12.63
N ILE A 27 29.35 -11.60 11.56
CA ILE A 27 28.72 -11.64 10.24
C ILE A 27 27.40 -12.41 10.31
N ALA A 28 27.38 -13.57 10.96
CA ALA A 28 26.17 -14.36 11.11
C ALA A 28 25.08 -13.61 11.90
N ALA A 29 25.46 -12.91 12.98
CA ALA A 29 24.53 -12.10 13.76
C ALA A 29 23.95 -10.93 12.95
N ASN A 30 24.78 -10.26 12.13
CA ASN A 30 24.33 -9.18 11.27
C ASN A 30 23.37 -9.66 10.18
N ILE A 31 23.65 -10.81 9.55
CA ILE A 31 22.75 -11.43 8.56
C ILE A 31 21.40 -11.77 9.22
N ALA A 32 21.42 -12.38 10.40
CA ALA A 32 20.18 -12.72 11.10
C ALA A 32 19.36 -11.47 11.46
N LYS A 33 20.03 -10.39 11.89
CA LYS A 33 19.38 -9.11 12.17
C LYS A 33 18.76 -8.51 10.89
N GLN A 34 19.52 -8.48 9.80
CA GLN A 34 19.03 -7.97 8.51
C GLN A 34 17.81 -8.76 8.02
N MET A 35 17.83 -10.10 8.09
CA MET A 35 16.68 -10.92 7.71
C MET A 35 15.42 -10.64 8.56
N ASN A 36 15.59 -10.33 9.84
CA ASN A 36 14.47 -9.98 10.71
C ASN A 36 13.92 -8.59 10.40
N GLU A 37 14.79 -7.62 10.11
CA GLU A 37 14.41 -6.28 9.68
C GLU A 37 13.67 -6.32 8.33
N GLU A 38 14.18 -7.06 7.35
CA GLU A 38 13.53 -7.25 6.05
C GLU A 38 12.14 -7.88 6.20
N LYS A 39 11.99 -8.90 7.05
CA LYS A 39 10.69 -9.50 7.36
C LYS A 39 9.72 -8.52 8.01
N ALA A 40 10.20 -7.70 8.94
CA ALA A 40 9.37 -6.69 9.61
C ALA A 40 8.90 -5.61 8.62
N ILE A 41 9.79 -5.16 7.73
CA ILE A 41 9.47 -4.19 6.67
C ILE A 41 8.44 -4.81 5.71
N ALA A 42 8.68 -6.02 5.22
CA ALA A 42 7.75 -6.70 4.31
C ALA A 42 6.36 -6.90 4.93
N TYR A 43 6.31 -7.25 6.23
CA TYR A 43 5.05 -7.38 6.96
C TYR A 43 4.30 -6.05 7.07
N ARG A 44 5.01 -4.96 7.40
CA ARG A 44 4.43 -3.61 7.48
C ARG A 44 3.86 -3.16 6.14
N LEU A 45 4.65 -3.31 5.07
CA LEU A 45 4.21 -2.98 3.71
C LEU A 45 3.00 -3.81 3.26
N GLY A 46 2.98 -5.11 3.62
CA GLY A 46 1.84 -5.98 3.33
C GLY A 46 0.55 -5.49 4.00
N LYS A 47 0.63 -5.12 5.29
CA LYS A 47 -0.51 -4.58 6.04
C LYS A 47 -1.03 -3.27 5.47
N GLU A 48 -0.13 -2.35 5.12
CA GLU A 48 -0.50 -1.07 4.55
C GLU A 48 -1.23 -1.23 3.21
N LYS A 49 -0.72 -2.12 2.33
CA LYS A 49 -1.37 -2.44 1.06
C LYS A 49 -2.76 -3.05 1.26
N GLU A 50 -2.90 -3.98 2.20
CA GLU A 50 -4.18 -4.61 2.53
C GLU A 50 -5.18 -3.57 3.06
N GLU A 51 -4.74 -2.68 3.94
CA GLU A 51 -5.60 -1.63 4.48
C GLU A 51 -6.05 -0.64 3.39
N LYS A 52 -5.14 -0.21 2.52
CA LYS A 52 -5.46 0.67 1.38
C LYS A 52 -6.47 0.01 0.44
N LEU A 53 -6.30 -1.28 0.16
CA LEU A 53 -7.25 -2.05 -0.66
C LEU A 53 -8.63 -2.10 0.00
N ARG A 54 -8.68 -2.40 1.30
CA ARG A 54 -9.92 -2.45 2.09
C ARG A 54 -10.63 -1.11 2.10
N ARG A 55 -9.91 0.01 2.27
CA ARG A 55 -10.48 1.36 2.21
C ARG A 55 -11.08 1.66 0.84
N LYS A 56 -10.35 1.32 -0.24
CA LYS A 56 -10.83 1.49 -1.61
C LYS A 56 -12.09 0.66 -1.89
N GLU A 57 -12.12 -0.58 -1.42
CA GLU A 57 -13.28 -1.46 -1.56
C GLU A 57 -14.49 -0.94 -0.79
N ALA A 58 -14.30 -0.53 0.47
CA ALA A 58 -15.37 0.05 1.28
C ALA A 58 -15.95 1.32 0.65
N TYR A 59 -15.09 2.19 0.12
CA TYR A 59 -15.53 3.39 -0.61
C TYR A 59 -16.33 3.05 -1.87
N LEU A 60 -15.84 2.10 -2.66
CA LEU A 60 -16.54 1.66 -3.87
C LEU A 60 -17.90 1.03 -3.55
N GLN A 61 -17.98 0.26 -2.46
CA GLN A 61 -19.23 -0.34 -2.01
C GLN A 61 -20.22 0.73 -1.56
N LEU A 62 -19.77 1.72 -0.78
CA LEU A 62 -20.60 2.84 -0.36
C LEU A 62 -21.14 3.62 -1.57
N ALA A 63 -20.29 3.92 -2.55
CA ALA A 63 -20.71 4.62 -3.77
C ALA A 63 -21.79 3.84 -4.55
N LYS A 64 -21.64 2.50 -4.65
CA LYS A 64 -22.66 1.64 -5.27
C LYS A 64 -23.96 1.60 -4.48
N ASP A 65 -23.87 1.54 -3.15
CA ASP A 65 -25.05 1.51 -2.30
C ASP A 65 -25.79 2.86 -2.31
N GLU A 66 -25.07 3.97 -2.41
CA GLU A 66 -25.65 5.30 -2.62
C GLU A 66 -26.35 5.40 -3.99
N GLU A 67 -25.72 4.91 -5.05
CA GLU A 67 -26.33 4.88 -6.39
C GLU A 67 -27.62 4.05 -6.39
N ARG A 68 -27.58 2.84 -5.80
CA ARG A 68 -28.78 1.99 -5.67
C ARG A 68 -29.87 2.67 -4.85
N ALA A 69 -29.52 3.27 -3.70
CA ALA A 69 -30.48 3.98 -2.87
C ALA A 69 -31.12 5.15 -3.63
N LYS A 70 -30.34 5.87 -4.44
CA LYS A 70 -30.83 6.98 -5.27
C LYS A 70 -31.76 6.50 -6.40
N GLU A 71 -31.50 5.33 -6.99
CA GLU A 71 -32.38 4.71 -7.97
C GLU A 71 -33.68 4.23 -7.33
N GLU A 72 -33.61 3.56 -6.18
CA GLU A 72 -34.77 3.16 -5.39
C GLU A 72 -35.61 4.38 -5.00
N GLU A 73 -34.99 5.46 -4.51
CA GLU A 73 -35.67 6.70 -4.15
C GLU A 73 -36.37 7.35 -5.37
N GLN A 74 -35.80 7.21 -6.57
CA GLN A 74 -36.41 7.69 -7.82
C GLN A 74 -37.59 6.83 -8.22
N ASN A 75 -37.44 5.51 -8.20
CA ASN A 75 -38.50 4.57 -8.54
C ASN A 75 -39.69 4.71 -7.57
N ASP A 76 -39.42 4.85 -6.27
CA ASP A 76 -40.45 5.09 -5.26
C ASP A 76 -41.19 6.40 -5.51
N LEU A 77 -40.48 7.47 -5.88
CA LEU A 77 -41.11 8.74 -6.24
C LEU A 77 -42.00 8.59 -7.48
N ILE A 78 -41.53 7.91 -8.51
CA ILE A 78 -42.29 7.65 -9.74
C ILE A 78 -43.56 6.84 -9.40
N ASN A 79 -43.41 5.77 -8.62
CA ASN A 79 -44.52 4.93 -8.18
C ASN A 79 -45.55 5.73 -7.35
N THR A 80 -45.08 6.58 -6.44
CA THR A 80 -45.95 7.43 -5.62
C THR A 80 -46.70 8.44 -6.48
N LEU A 81 -46.03 9.08 -7.45
CA LEU A 81 -46.67 10.01 -8.39
C LEU A 81 -47.67 9.31 -9.32
N ALA A 82 -47.40 8.07 -9.72
CA ALA A 82 -48.26 7.31 -10.63
C ALA A 82 -49.49 6.71 -9.93
N SER A 83 -49.37 6.31 -8.66
CA SER A 83 -50.45 5.65 -7.90
C SER A 83 -51.26 6.59 -7.00
N SER A 84 -50.74 7.79 -6.70
CA SER A 84 -51.40 8.75 -5.81
C SER A 84 -52.35 9.68 -6.54
N ASN A 85 -53.49 9.97 -5.92
CA ASN A 85 -54.43 11.02 -6.35
C ASN A 85 -54.11 12.40 -5.74
N GLN A 86 -52.99 12.56 -5.03
CA GLN A 86 -52.56 13.83 -4.45
C GLN A 86 -51.90 14.75 -5.49
N SER A 87 -51.87 16.06 -5.22
CA SER A 87 -51.16 17.01 -6.08
C SER A 87 -49.66 16.72 -6.08
N ALA A 88 -49.05 16.65 -7.27
CA ALA A 88 -47.61 16.42 -7.42
C ALA A 88 -46.75 17.41 -6.61
N ASN A 89 -47.23 18.64 -6.39
CA ASN A 89 -46.55 19.65 -5.60
C ASN A 89 -46.45 19.30 -4.10
N GLU A 90 -47.45 18.62 -3.54
CA GLU A 90 -47.41 18.18 -2.13
C GLU A 90 -46.44 17.03 -1.95
N ILE A 91 -46.44 16.06 -2.87
CA ILE A 91 -45.54 14.90 -2.87
C ILE A 91 -44.07 15.35 -2.94
N LEU A 92 -43.75 16.30 -3.83
CA LEU A 92 -42.39 16.84 -3.97
C LEU A 92 -41.95 17.64 -2.73
N LYS A 93 -42.87 18.35 -2.07
CA LYS A 93 -42.57 19.15 -0.87
C LYS A 93 -42.23 18.25 0.33
N ALA A 94 -42.94 17.13 0.50
CA ALA A 94 -42.68 16.15 1.56
C ALA A 94 -41.30 15.46 1.42
N LYS A 95 -40.80 15.30 0.20
CA LYS A 95 -39.48 14.67 -0.03
C LYS A 95 -38.30 15.59 0.26
N ARG A 96 -38.44 16.88 -0.07
CA ARG A 96 -37.36 17.89 0.15
C ARG A 96 -36.95 18.03 1.61
N THR A 97 -37.84 17.75 2.55
CA THR A 97 -37.55 17.83 3.99
C THR A 97 -36.69 16.67 4.51
N ASN A 98 -36.58 15.55 3.77
CA ASN A 98 -35.92 14.33 4.25
C ASN A 98 -34.45 14.17 3.82
N LYS A 99 -33.89 15.06 2.99
CA LYS A 99 -32.55 14.92 2.37
C LYS A 99 -31.32 15.20 3.27
N LYS A 100 -31.44 15.29 4.60
CA LYS A 100 -30.35 15.79 5.48
C LYS A 100 -29.60 14.73 6.29
N LYS A 101 -29.14 13.64 5.68
CA LYS A 101 -28.21 12.72 6.35
C LYS A 101 -27.01 12.46 5.46
N GLU A 102 -25.96 13.25 5.64
CA GLU A 102 -24.65 12.94 5.06
C GLU A 102 -24.06 11.76 5.83
N LEU A 103 -23.67 10.73 5.07
CA LEU A 103 -23.01 9.53 5.57
C LEU A 103 -21.55 9.85 5.83
N PHE A 104 -21.22 10.11 7.10
CA PHE A 104 -19.84 10.22 7.55
C PHE A 104 -19.29 8.80 7.74
N ILE A 105 -18.19 8.47 7.07
CA ILE A 105 -17.50 7.21 7.30
C ILE A 105 -16.58 7.40 8.51
N GLU A 106 -17.01 6.94 9.69
CA GLU A 106 -16.08 6.76 10.82
C GLU A 106 -15.21 5.53 10.53
N PHE A 107 -13.95 5.80 10.15
CA PHE A 107 -12.93 4.76 10.15
C PHE A 107 -12.34 4.68 11.56
N ASP A 108 -12.41 3.49 12.16
CA ASP A 108 -11.68 3.20 13.39
C ASP A 108 -10.17 3.24 13.12
N ASP A 109 -9.51 4.32 13.52
CA ASP A 109 -8.05 4.44 13.53
C ASP A 109 -7.45 3.44 14.53
N ILE A 110 -7.21 2.20 14.09
CA ILE A 110 -6.53 1.18 14.89
C ILE A 110 -5.04 1.57 15.15
N ASN A 111 -4.52 2.58 14.45
CA ASN A 111 -3.09 2.89 14.40
C ASN A 111 -2.58 3.98 15.37
N LYS A 112 -3.41 4.50 16.30
CA LYS A 112 -3.00 5.58 17.23
C LYS A 112 -1.91 5.20 18.25
N ASN A 113 -1.47 3.94 18.29
CA ASN A 113 -0.54 3.42 19.29
C ASN A 113 0.79 2.87 18.73
N ASP A 114 1.13 3.03 17.43
CA ASP A 114 2.47 2.67 16.94
C ASP A 114 3.44 3.88 17.08
N PRO A 115 4.39 3.87 18.03
CA PRO A 115 5.31 4.98 18.26
C PRO A 115 6.32 5.21 17.10
N ASN A 116 6.29 4.40 16.04
CA ASN A 116 7.11 4.57 14.84
C ASN A 116 6.34 5.20 13.65
N LEU A 117 5.12 5.71 13.85
CA LEU A 117 4.28 6.30 12.81
C LEU A 117 4.55 7.81 12.62
N TYR A 118 5.82 8.22 12.54
CA TYR A 118 6.17 9.60 12.19
C TYR A 118 6.93 9.64 10.87
N ASN A 119 6.42 10.50 9.98
CA ASN A 119 6.96 10.97 8.70
C ASN A 119 6.65 10.14 7.45
N VAL A 120 5.36 9.95 7.17
CA VAL A 120 4.90 10.11 5.77
C VAL A 120 3.96 11.30 5.82
N GLU A 121 4.46 12.47 5.43
CA GLU A 121 3.59 13.61 5.15
C GLU A 121 2.69 13.19 3.98
N GLU A 122 1.40 13.02 4.27
CA GLU A 122 0.34 12.89 3.28
C GLU A 122 0.21 14.24 2.56
N ASP A 123 1.04 14.44 1.53
CA ASP A 123 0.74 15.42 0.48
C ASP A 123 -0.31 14.79 -0.44
N ASP A 124 -1.58 14.98 -0.09
CA ASP A 124 -2.77 14.53 -0.81
C ASP A 124 -3.07 15.31 -2.10
N GLU A 125 -2.11 16.05 -2.66
CA GLU A 125 -2.29 16.82 -3.89
C GLU A 125 -1.87 16.01 -5.14
N GLU A 126 -2.88 15.56 -5.90
CA GLU A 126 -2.81 15.20 -7.33
C GLU A 126 -1.77 14.12 -7.75
N LEU A 127 -1.92 12.90 -7.23
CA LEU A 127 -1.13 11.73 -7.63
C LEU A 127 -1.71 10.97 -8.84
N GLU A 128 -2.55 11.61 -9.67
CA GLU A 128 -3.01 11.04 -10.94
C GLU A 128 -1.91 11.22 -12.01
N GLY A 129 -0.87 10.37 -11.94
CA GLY A 129 0.22 10.35 -12.91
C GLY A 129 1.64 10.39 -12.34
N MET A 130 1.81 10.36 -11.01
CA MET A 130 3.14 10.29 -10.41
C MET A 130 3.75 8.90 -10.67
N PHE A 131 4.92 8.88 -11.32
CA PHE A 131 5.68 7.67 -11.60
C PHE A 131 6.02 6.95 -10.28
N ASP A 132 5.34 5.85 -9.99
CA ASP A 132 5.68 4.96 -8.88
C ASP A 132 6.83 4.05 -9.33
N PRO A 133 8.05 4.21 -8.79
CA PRO A 133 9.21 3.40 -9.18
C PRO A 133 9.07 1.92 -8.78
N MET A 134 8.03 1.56 -8.02
CA MET A 134 7.65 0.19 -7.66
C MET A 134 6.38 -0.29 -8.36
N ASP A 135 5.81 0.50 -9.27
CA ASP A 135 4.68 0.09 -10.10
C ASP A 135 5.17 -0.80 -11.25
N TYR A 136 4.93 -2.10 -11.08
CA TYR A 136 5.28 -3.13 -12.04
C TYR A 136 4.19 -3.41 -13.07
N THR A 137 3.10 -2.64 -13.11
CA THR A 137 2.04 -2.81 -14.12
C THR A 137 2.55 -2.60 -15.55
N TYR A 138 3.69 -1.92 -15.74
CA TYR A 138 4.35 -1.72 -17.03
C TYR A 138 5.25 -2.89 -17.48
N LEU A 139 5.60 -3.83 -16.60
CA LEU A 139 6.50 -4.96 -16.94
C LEU A 139 5.81 -6.07 -17.73
N ASP A 140 4.48 -6.13 -17.69
CA ASP A 140 3.69 -7.14 -18.41
C ASP A 140 3.49 -6.79 -19.91
N MET A 141 4.11 -5.72 -20.41
CA MET A 141 4.16 -5.46 -21.85
C MET A 141 5.15 -6.43 -22.51
N ASP A 142 4.63 -7.48 -23.16
CA ASP A 142 5.37 -8.43 -24.00
C ASP A 142 6.32 -7.75 -25.01
N ILE A 143 7.59 -7.58 -24.60
CA ILE A 143 8.68 -7.06 -25.45
C ILE A 143 9.01 -8.06 -26.58
N SER A 144 8.45 -9.27 -26.53
CA SER A 144 8.62 -10.34 -27.52
C SER A 144 8.16 -9.98 -28.95
N SER A 145 7.37 -8.92 -29.15
CA SER A 145 6.68 -8.71 -30.44
C SER A 145 7.32 -7.69 -31.40
N LYS A 146 8.39 -6.95 -31.04
CA LYS A 146 8.87 -5.83 -31.89
C LYS A 146 10.38 -5.61 -32.04
N LEU A 147 11.22 -6.62 -31.80
CA LEU A 147 12.65 -6.54 -32.18
C LEU A 147 12.91 -7.31 -33.48
N LYS A 148 12.25 -6.86 -34.56
CA LYS A 148 12.62 -7.20 -35.93
C LYS A 148 13.61 -6.12 -36.41
N TYR A 149 14.87 -6.24 -36.01
CA TYR A 149 15.92 -5.39 -36.58
C TYR A 149 16.12 -5.74 -38.05
N PRO A 150 16.00 -4.79 -38.99
CA PRO A 150 16.53 -4.97 -40.32
C PRO A 150 17.99 -4.50 -40.28
N TYR A 151 18.94 -5.42 -40.33
CA TYR A 151 20.26 -5.08 -40.83
C TYR A 151 20.57 -5.91 -42.06
N ASN A 152 20.75 -5.14 -43.12
CA ASN A 152 20.90 -5.52 -44.51
C ASN A 152 22.20 -6.28 -44.79
N ASP A 153 22.14 -7.03 -45.89
CA ASP A 153 23.25 -7.59 -46.66
C ASP A 153 24.45 -6.64 -46.81
N VAL A 154 25.67 -7.15 -46.56
CA VAL A 154 26.87 -7.10 -47.43
C VAL A 154 27.74 -8.32 -47.12
#